data_AF-A0A0F9KJP6-F1
#
_entry.id   AF-A0A0F9KJP6-F1
#
_cell.length_a   1.000
_cell.length_b   1.000
_cell.length_c   1.000
_cell.angle_alpha   90.00
_cell.angle_beta   90.00
_cell.angle_gamma   90.00
#
_symmetry.space_group_name_H-M   'P 1'
#
loop_
_entity.id
_entity.type
_entity.pdbx_description
1 polymer ?
#
loop_
_entity_poly.entity_id
_entity_poly.type
_entity_poly.pdbx_seq_one_letter_code
_entity_poly.pdbx_strand_id
1 'polypeptide(L)'
;MKKMQFLPELVSFLKENGYIYTVRKYRYSLEDHRIQVDGVGICERARIDQASSRKDLEPYVDKSGFKTVDDWWKKIKEFNRGYVGPYYLYEITLEESKREEENI
;
A
#
# COMPACT_ATOMS: atom_id res chain seq x y z
N MET A 1 11.05 11.20 -9.67
CA MET A 1 9.82 10.55 -9.16
C MET A 1 10.04 9.05 -9.12
N LYS A 2 9.80 8.40 -7.98
CA LYS A 2 10.02 6.94 -7.85
C LYS A 2 8.86 6.18 -8.47
N LYS A 3 9.18 5.14 -9.24
CA LYS A 3 8.19 4.22 -9.83
C LYS A 3 7.90 3.08 -8.87
N MET A 4 6.62 2.74 -8.72
CA MET A 4 6.15 1.63 -7.91
C MET A 4 5.29 0.70 -8.76
N GLN A 5 5.55 -0.60 -8.65
CA GLN A 5 4.80 -1.63 -9.36
C GLN A 5 3.92 -2.39 -8.37
N PHE A 6 2.69 -2.61 -8.78
CA PHE A 6 1.70 -3.41 -8.07
C PHE A 6 1.37 -4.66 -8.87
N LEU A 7 0.78 -5.64 -8.19
CA LEU A 7 0.05 -6.71 -8.85
C LEU A 7 -1.15 -6.11 -9.62
N PRO A 8 -1.51 -6.63 -10.81
CA PRO A 8 -2.62 -6.09 -11.61
C PRO A 8 -3.94 -5.95 -10.84
N GLU A 9 -4.26 -6.91 -9.97
CA GLU A 9 -5.47 -6.86 -9.14
C GLU A 9 -5.48 -5.70 -8.13
N LEU A 10 -4.32 -5.32 -7.61
CA LEU A 10 -4.19 -4.19 -6.67
C LEU A 10 -4.25 -2.84 -7.40
N VAL A 11 -3.86 -2.81 -8.68
CA VAL A 11 -4.02 -1.63 -9.54
C VAL A 11 -5.51 -1.31 -9.72
N SER A 12 -6.32 -2.31 -10.05
CA SER A 12 -7.78 -2.13 -10.19
C SER A 12 -8.40 -1.70 -8.87
N PHE A 13 -8.05 -2.36 -7.76
CA PHE A 13 -8.57 -2.01 -6.43
C PHE A 13 -8.28 -0.55 -6.06
N LEU A 14 -7.04 -0.08 -6.26
CA LEU A 14 -6.66 1.31 -5.98
C LEU A 14 -7.45 2.30 -6.83
N LYS A 15 -7.65 2.03 -8.13
CA LYS A 15 -8.45 2.87 -9.02
C LYS A 15 -9.90 2.98 -8.58
N GLU A 16 -10.50 1.88 -8.15
CA GLU A 16 -11.91 1.83 -7.75
C GLU A 16 -12.15 2.47 -6.37
N ASN A 17 -11.21 2.33 -5.43
CA ASN A 17 -11.41 2.77 -4.04
C ASN A 17 -10.77 4.12 -3.72
N GLY A 18 -9.88 4.64 -4.57
CA GLY A 18 -9.14 5.88 -4.31
C GLY A 18 -7.92 5.70 -3.40
N TYR A 19 -7.86 4.64 -2.60
CA TYR A 19 -6.70 4.32 -1.77
C TYR A 19 -6.54 2.81 -1.52
N ILE A 20 -5.36 2.43 -1.02
CA ILE A 20 -5.03 1.05 -0.66
C ILE A 20 -3.94 0.98 0.42
N TYR A 21 -4.06 0.05 1.35
CA TYR A 21 -2.98 -0.27 2.28
C TYR A 21 -2.03 -1.31 1.69
N THR A 22 -0.73 -1.03 1.81
CA THR A 22 0.33 -1.89 1.30
C THR A 22 1.44 -2.05 2.32
N VAL A 23 2.14 -3.18 2.26
CA VAL A 23 3.26 -3.47 3.15
C VAL A 23 4.55 -3.54 2.35
N ARG A 24 5.64 -2.96 2.89
CA ARG A 24 6.95 -2.89 2.24
C ARG A 24 8.08 -3.20 3.24
N LYS A 25 9.15 -3.85 2.75
CA LYS A 25 10.37 -4.12 3.55
C LYS A 25 11.23 -2.88 3.82
N TYR A 26 11.00 -1.80 3.09
CA TYR A 26 11.79 -0.57 3.21
C TYR A 26 11.01 0.50 3.94
N ARG A 27 11.68 1.18 4.86
CA ARG A 27 11.22 2.44 5.43
C ARG A 27 11.58 3.56 4.46
N TYR A 28 10.60 4.01 3.69
CA TYR A 28 10.76 5.20 2.86
C TYR A 28 10.86 6.49 3.70
N SER A 29 11.60 7.47 3.18
CA SER A 29 11.67 8.83 3.77
C SER A 29 10.29 9.49 3.74
N LEU A 30 9.99 10.31 4.74
CA LEU A 30 8.74 11.08 4.81
C LEU A 30 8.67 12.17 3.74
N GLU A 31 9.81 12.65 3.27
CA GLU A 31 9.90 13.66 2.21
C GLU A 31 9.56 13.09 0.82
N ASP A 32 9.59 11.76 0.68
CA ASP A 32 9.33 11.02 -0.57
C ASP A 32 7.91 10.42 -0.54
N HIS A 33 6.90 11.27 -0.41
CA HIS A 33 5.50 10.86 -0.34
C HIS A 33 4.86 10.73 -1.73
N ARG A 34 5.26 11.52 -2.72
CA ARG A 34 4.68 11.49 -4.07
C ARG A 34 5.36 10.43 -4.95
N ILE A 35 4.58 9.46 -5.43
CA ILE A 35 5.04 8.31 -6.21
C ILE A 35 4.26 8.16 -7.50
N GLN A 36 4.88 7.59 -8.53
CA GLN A 36 4.18 7.16 -9.74
C GLN A 36 3.90 5.66 -9.64
N VAL A 37 2.63 5.28 -9.64
CA VAL A 37 2.20 3.88 -9.69
C VAL A 37 1.87 3.53 -11.14
N ASP A 38 2.51 2.47 -11.65
CA ASP A 38 2.33 2.05 -13.04
C ASP A 38 0.89 1.58 -13.29
N GLY A 39 0.34 1.96 -14.44
CA GLY A 39 -1.06 1.72 -14.78
C GLY A 39 -2.09 2.53 -13.98
N VAL A 40 -1.68 3.32 -12.98
CA VAL A 40 -2.58 4.12 -12.14
C VAL A 40 -2.39 5.62 -12.37
N GLY A 41 -1.18 6.15 -12.12
CA GLY A 41 -0.93 7.59 -12.14
C GLY A 41 -0.08 8.06 -10.96
N ILE A 42 -0.27 9.32 -10.59
CA ILE A 42 0.40 9.93 -9.43
C ILE A 42 -0.41 9.58 -8.18
N CYS A 43 0.30 9.09 -7.16
CA CYS A 43 -0.25 8.78 -5.85
C CYS A 43 0.59 9.41 -4.75
N GLU A 44 -0.02 9.57 -3.60
CA GLU A 44 0.68 9.86 -2.36
C GLU A 44 0.82 8.60 -1.52
N ARG A 45 1.91 8.54 -0.75
CA ARG A 45 2.22 7.44 0.14
C ARG A 45 2.46 7.98 1.54
N ALA A 46 1.61 7.59 2.47
CA ALA A 46 1.76 7.89 3.89
C ALA A 46 2.16 6.62 4.64
N ARG A 47 3.15 6.72 5.54
CA ARG A 47 3.47 5.60 6.43
C ARG A 47 2.50 5.61 7.58
N ILE A 48 1.83 4.49 7.81
CA ILE A 48 0.84 4.34 8.86
C ILE A 48 1.47 3.71 10.10
N ASP A 49 2.11 2.55 9.93
CA ASP A 49 2.65 1.79 11.06
C ASP A 49 3.78 0.83 10.63
N GLN A 50 4.28 0.06 11.59
CA GLN A 50 5.10 -1.13 11.38
C GLN A 50 4.22 -2.38 11.44
N ALA A 51 4.38 -3.28 10.48
CA ALA A 51 3.74 -4.60 10.47
C ALA A 51 4.77 -5.67 10.86
N SER A 52 4.81 -6.02 12.14
CA SER A 52 5.72 -7.03 12.70
C SER A 52 5.08 -8.42 12.70
N SER A 53 3.75 -8.50 12.65
CA SER A 53 2.98 -9.73 12.70
C SER A 53 1.79 -9.72 11.74
N ARG A 54 1.23 -10.91 11.48
CA ARG A 54 -0.04 -11.07 10.75
C ARG A 54 -1.17 -10.25 11.38
N LYS A 55 -1.23 -10.22 12.72
CA LYS A 55 -2.33 -9.56 13.46
C LYS A 55 -2.35 -8.05 13.22
N ASP A 56 -1.19 -7.45 13.01
CA ASP A 56 -1.04 -6.01 12.77
C ASP A 56 -1.74 -5.57 11.48
N LEU A 57 -2.07 -6.52 10.59
CA LEU A 57 -2.75 -6.28 9.32
C LEU A 57 -4.27 -6.47 9.40
N GLU A 58 -4.79 -7.08 10.46
CA GLU A 58 -6.22 -7.36 10.62
C GLU A 58 -7.11 -6.11 10.44
N PRO A 59 -6.75 -4.92 10.97
CA PRO A 59 -7.57 -3.71 10.79
C PRO A 59 -7.63 -3.18 9.36
N TYR A 60 -6.70 -3.59 8.49
CA TYR A 60 -6.47 -2.96 7.18
C TYR A 60 -6.84 -3.86 5.99
N VAL A 61 -7.21 -5.13 6.26
CA VAL A 61 -7.40 -6.14 5.21
C VAL A 61 -8.45 -5.74 4.19
N ASP A 62 -9.58 -5.18 4.62
CA ASP A 62 -10.69 -4.78 3.75
C ASP A 62 -10.30 -3.70 2.74
N LYS A 63 -9.18 -3.01 3.00
CA LYS A 63 -8.62 -1.92 2.18
C LYS A 63 -7.25 -2.27 1.60
N SER A 64 -6.88 -3.55 1.61
CA SER A 64 -5.60 -4.03 1.09
C SER A 64 -5.66 -4.59 -0.34
N GLY A 65 -6.86 -4.78 -0.89
CA GLY A 65 -7.09 -5.52 -2.12
C GLY A 65 -7.05 -7.06 -1.96
N PHE A 66 -6.83 -7.57 -0.75
CA PHE A 66 -6.89 -9.00 -0.44
C PHE A 66 -8.17 -9.36 0.32
N LYS A 67 -8.68 -10.57 0.08
CA LYS A 67 -9.90 -11.06 0.74
C LYS A 67 -9.67 -11.43 2.21
N THR A 68 -8.47 -11.88 2.55
CA THR A 68 -8.14 -12.34 3.90
C THR A 68 -6.76 -11.86 4.30
N VAL A 69 -6.55 -11.72 5.61
CA VAL A 69 -5.26 -11.35 6.20
C VAL A 69 -4.20 -12.41 5.90
N ASP A 70 -4.62 -13.69 5.84
CA ASP A 70 -3.74 -14.80 5.50
C ASP A 70 -3.20 -14.70 4.07
N ASP A 71 -4.06 -14.40 3.09
CA ASP A 71 -3.65 -14.22 1.70
C ASP A 71 -2.69 -13.04 1.57
N TRP A 72 -3.00 -11.93 2.26
CA TRP A 72 -2.16 -10.75 2.26
C TRP A 72 -0.79 -11.02 2.88
N TRP A 73 -0.75 -11.61 4.08
CA TRP A 73 0.48 -11.95 4.78
C TRP A 73 1.32 -12.94 3.97
N LYS A 74 0.69 -13.97 3.40
CA LYS A 74 1.35 -14.94 2.52
C LYS A 74 2.02 -14.23 1.34
N LYS A 75 1.33 -13.32 0.66
CA LYS A 75 1.92 -12.54 -0.45
C LYS A 75 3.07 -11.65 -0.01
N ILE A 76 2.96 -11.00 1.15
CA ILE A 76 4.07 -10.21 1.72
C ILE A 76 5.31 -11.09 1.93
N LYS A 77 5.14 -12.30 2.48
CA LYS A 77 6.24 -13.25 2.68
C LYS A 77 6.81 -13.77 1.37
N GLU A 78 5.98 -14.05 0.37
CA GLU A 78 6.41 -14.49 -0.97
C GLU A 78 7.28 -13.43 -1.65
N PHE A 79 6.85 -12.16 -1.67
CA PHE A 79 7.62 -11.06 -2.28
C PHE A 79 8.93 -10.75 -1.56
N ASN A 80 9.01 -11.07 -0.27
CA ASN A 80 10.15 -10.78 0.58
C ASN A 80 10.78 -12.07 1.11
N ARG A 81 10.81 -13.12 0.29
CA ARG A 81 11.36 -14.42 0.69
C ARG A 81 12.80 -14.27 1.19
N GLY A 82 13.08 -14.82 2.38
CA GLY A 82 14.38 -14.73 3.03
C GLY A 82 14.67 -13.40 3.74
N TYR A 83 13.79 -12.41 3.65
CA TYR A 83 13.94 -11.16 4.41
C TYR A 83 13.62 -11.38 5.89
N VAL A 84 14.54 -10.92 6.74
CA VAL A 84 14.40 -10.88 8.19
C VAL A 84 14.56 -9.42 8.60
N GLY A 85 13.47 -8.80 9.03
CA GLY A 85 13.42 -7.39 9.40
C GLY A 85 11.99 -6.89 9.50
N PRO A 86 11.81 -5.62 9.92
CA PRO A 86 10.48 -5.03 10.05
C PRO A 86 9.86 -4.80 8.66
N TYR A 87 8.55 -5.03 8.56
CA TYR A 87 7.78 -4.51 7.46
C TYR A 87 7.09 -3.21 7.88
N TYR A 88 6.81 -2.36 6.90
CA TYR A 88 6.20 -1.06 7.12
C TYR A 88 4.90 -0.99 6.33
N LEU A 89 3.84 -0.58 7.02
CA LEU A 89 2.52 -0.37 6.47
C LEU A 89 2.42 1.05 5.92
N TYR A 90 1.91 1.13 4.70
CA TYR A 90 1.72 2.37 3.96
C TYR A 90 0.30 2.45 3.45
N GLU A 91 -0.30 3.62 3.56
CA GLU A 91 -1.46 4.01 2.78
C GLU A 91 -0.97 4.63 1.47
N ILE A 92 -1.58 4.23 0.37
CA ILE A 92 -1.34 4.81 -0.95
C ILE A 92 -2.65 5.36 -1.46
N THR A 93 -2.69 6.66 -1.73
CA THR A 93 -3.90 7.39 -2.11
C THR A 93 -3.72 8.02 -3.47
N LEU A 94 -4.73 7.93 -4.32
CA LEU A 94 -4.79 8.64 -5.59
C LEU A 94 -4.83 10.15 -5.33
N GLU A 95 -3.99 10.91 -6.04
CA GLU A 95 -3.96 12.37 -5.89
C GLU A 95 -5.30 13.00 -6.29
N GLU A 96 -6.00 12.41 -7.26
CA GLU A 96 -7.30 12.90 -7.73
C GLU A 96 -8.39 12.75 -6.66
N SER A 97 -8.41 11.63 -5.92
CA SER A 97 -9.41 11.37 -4.88
C SER A 97 -9.32 12.35 -3.71
N LYS A 98 -8.12 12.86 -3.38
CA LYS A 98 -7.96 13.89 -2.33
C LYS A 98 -8.63 15.22 -2.70
N ARG A 99 -8.62 15.58 -3.98
CA ARG A 99 -9.22 16.85 -4.44
C ARG A 99 -10.74 16.82 -4.34
N GLU A 100 -11.36 15.64 -4.40
CA GLU A 100 -12.80 15.51 -4.24
C GLU A 100 -13.23 15.65 -2.78
N GLU A 101 -12.45 15.12 -1.83
CA GLU A 101 -12.70 15.27 -0.38
C GLU A 101 -12.52 16.70 0.13
N GLU A 102 -11.61 17.50 -0.46
CA GLU A 102 -11.38 18.90 -0.07
C GLU A 102 -12.39 19.89 -0.64
N ASN A 103 -13.25 19.47 -1.58
CA ASN A 103 -14.24 20.33 -2.26
C ASN A 103 -15.70 20.06 -1.82
N ILE A 104 -15.90 19.31 -0.73
CA ILE A 104 -17.22 19.05 -0.10
C ILE A 104 -17.24 19.68 1.28
#